data_AF-A0A6A4ZJI3-F1
#
_entry.id   AF-A0A6A4ZJI3-F1
#
_cell.length_a   1.000
_cell.length_b   1.000
_cell.length_c   1.000
_cell.angle_alpha   90.00
_cell.angle_beta   90.00
_cell.angle_gamma   90.00
#
_symmetry.space_group_name_H-M   'P 1'
#
loop_
_entity.id
_entity.type
_entity.pdbx_description
1 polymer ?
#
loop_
_entity_poly.entity_id
_entity_poly.type
_entity_poly.pdbx_seq_one_letter_code
_entity_poly.pdbx_strand_id
1 'polypeptide(L)'
;MDIPIVDCYSADAAAQLRKACMEVGFFYLTDHRVPQELVESVYHEMRLFFSKPESEKREVLADENMRGYTPMNEETLDPAVQTQGDTKEGYYICREALPDEVHLPLHGSNVFPKDNPAFRRVMEQYFDCMCELGYHVAQLFADAAGAPGAFQAAGMFDRPMAAVRLLHYNDQLSNVADGVFGAGAHTDYGLLTLLSTDGNPGLEIYHNQEWIPISPKPNTFVVNIGDLGERWTNGLFKSTRHRVVNRNGQERYSVPFFYEPNFTCQVTCLPSCVDAAHPPQYPPITSGQHLLNMYRQTHDSFTEFTTQITSD
;
A
#
# COMPACT_ATOMS: atom_id res chain seq x y z
N MET A 1 -11.87 7.15 -18.90
CA MET A 1 -12.81 6.60 -17.90
C MET A 1 -12.74 7.48 -16.67
N ASP A 2 -13.87 7.82 -16.06
CA ASP A 2 -13.88 8.55 -14.80
C ASP A 2 -13.75 7.57 -13.64
N ILE A 3 -12.81 7.84 -12.74
CA ILE A 3 -12.60 7.03 -11.54
C ILE A 3 -13.67 7.42 -10.50
N PRO A 4 -14.37 6.44 -9.90
CA PRO A 4 -15.40 6.71 -8.90
C PRO A 4 -14.91 7.55 -7.73
N ILE A 5 -15.84 8.27 -7.09
CA ILE A 5 -15.59 9.02 -5.87
C ILE A 5 -16.41 8.38 -4.75
N VAL A 6 -15.78 8.21 -3.60
CA VAL A 6 -16.41 7.79 -2.34
C VAL A 6 -16.28 8.94 -1.35
N ASP A 7 -17.40 9.43 -0.84
CA ASP A 7 -17.45 10.36 0.28
C ASP A 7 -17.41 9.53 1.58
N CYS A 8 -16.28 9.65 2.30
CA CYS A 8 -15.86 8.75 3.38
C CYS A 8 -16.86 8.67 4.55
N TYR A 9 -17.59 9.74 4.82
CA TYR A 9 -18.54 9.80 5.95
C TYR A 9 -19.97 10.10 5.53
N SER A 10 -20.27 10.05 4.23
CA SER A 10 -21.64 10.09 3.73
C SER A 10 -22.45 8.87 4.20
N ALA A 11 -23.77 9.03 4.30
CA ALA A 11 -24.67 7.92 4.65
C ALA A 11 -24.65 6.79 3.59
N ASP A 12 -24.23 7.09 2.37
CA ASP A 12 -24.16 6.15 1.25
C ASP A 12 -22.74 5.62 1.00
N ALA A 13 -21.78 5.90 1.89
CA ALA A 13 -20.36 5.59 1.69
C ALA A 13 -20.12 4.11 1.32
N ALA A 14 -20.74 3.17 2.04
CA ALA A 14 -20.62 1.74 1.77
C ALA A 14 -21.19 1.34 0.39
N ALA A 15 -22.29 1.98 -0.05
CA ALA A 15 -22.87 1.71 -1.36
C ALA A 15 -21.99 2.28 -2.50
N GLN A 16 -21.43 3.48 -2.30
CA GLN A 16 -20.47 4.09 -3.22
C GLN A 16 -19.21 3.24 -3.35
N LEU A 17 -18.65 2.79 -2.22
CA LEU A 17 -17.48 1.92 -2.16
C LEU A 17 -17.77 0.59 -2.85
N ARG A 18 -18.90 -0.06 -2.55
CA ARG A 18 -19.30 -1.32 -3.20
C ARG A 18 -19.28 -1.19 -4.72
N LYS A 19 -19.89 -0.12 -5.26
CA LYS A 19 -19.90 0.13 -6.70
C LYS A 19 -18.47 0.29 -7.25
N ALA A 20 -17.67 1.14 -6.62
CA ALA A 20 -16.30 1.39 -7.06
C ALA A 20 -15.43 0.12 -7.05
N CYS A 21 -15.52 -0.69 -6.00
CA CYS A 21 -14.74 -1.91 -5.84
C CYS A 21 -15.15 -3.02 -6.82
N MET A 22 -16.44 -3.11 -7.18
CA MET A 22 -16.92 -4.08 -8.16
C MET A 22 -16.58 -3.69 -9.60
N GLU A 23 -16.66 -2.39 -9.92
CA GLU A 23 -16.45 -1.90 -11.29
C GLU A 23 -14.96 -1.72 -11.61
N VAL A 24 -14.19 -1.13 -10.69
CA VAL A 24 -12.82 -0.66 -10.98
C VAL A 24 -11.79 -1.17 -9.98
N GLY A 25 -12.16 -1.40 -8.72
CA GLY A 25 -11.17 -1.69 -7.67
C GLY A 25 -10.33 -0.47 -7.24
N PHE A 26 -10.62 0.72 -7.78
CA PHE A 26 -9.99 2.01 -7.49
C PHE A 26 -11.06 3.10 -7.33
N PHE A 27 -10.82 4.06 -6.44
CA PHE A 27 -11.64 5.26 -6.28
C PHE A 27 -10.87 6.42 -5.64
N TYR A 28 -11.39 7.65 -5.76
CA TYR A 28 -10.97 8.75 -4.92
C TYR A 28 -11.78 8.77 -3.63
N LEU A 29 -11.10 8.83 -2.49
CA LEU A 29 -11.72 9.05 -1.19
C LEU A 29 -11.70 10.54 -0.85
N THR A 30 -12.89 11.09 -0.60
CA THR A 30 -13.12 12.49 -0.20
C THR A 30 -13.68 12.56 1.22
N ASP A 31 -13.69 13.75 1.83
CA ASP A 31 -14.06 13.96 3.24
C ASP A 31 -13.31 13.05 4.23
N HIS A 32 -12.07 12.67 3.94
CA HIS A 32 -11.31 11.71 4.76
C HIS A 32 -10.84 12.24 6.13
N ARG A 33 -11.06 13.52 6.43
CA ARG A 33 -10.74 14.21 7.70
C ARG A 33 -9.28 14.23 8.17
N VAL A 34 -8.36 13.58 7.46
CA VAL A 34 -6.91 13.77 7.65
C VAL A 34 -6.55 15.25 7.46
N PRO A 35 -5.87 15.91 8.42
CA PRO A 35 -5.50 17.32 8.31
C PRO A 35 -4.56 17.57 7.12
N GLN A 36 -4.91 18.52 6.25
CA GLN A 36 -4.09 18.87 5.09
C GLN A 36 -2.69 19.37 5.48
N GLU A 37 -2.57 20.12 6.58
CA GLU A 37 -1.28 20.58 7.11
C GLU A 37 -0.34 19.41 7.51
N LEU A 38 -0.91 18.28 7.94
CA LEU A 38 -0.13 17.07 8.27
C LEU A 38 0.40 16.42 7.00
N VAL A 39 -0.43 16.30 5.96
CA VAL A 39 -0.01 15.81 4.63
C VAL A 39 1.09 16.69 4.06
N GLU A 40 0.95 18.02 4.14
CA GLU A 40 1.97 18.98 3.71
C GLU A 40 3.28 18.84 4.49
N SER A 41 3.19 18.62 5.81
CA SER A 41 4.36 18.37 6.66
C SER A 41 5.08 17.08 6.27
N VAL A 42 4.35 16.01 5.93
CA VAL A 42 4.93 14.76 5.42
C VAL A 42 5.70 15.01 4.13
N TYR A 43 5.11 15.70 3.15
CA TYR A 43 5.80 16.03 1.90
C TYR A 43 7.02 16.93 2.11
N HIS A 44 6.96 17.87 3.07
CA HIS A 44 8.09 18.70 3.43
C HIS A 44 9.28 17.87 3.93
N GLU A 45 9.06 17.04 4.95
CA GLU A 45 10.10 16.18 5.54
C GLU A 45 10.61 15.12 4.55
N MET A 46 9.71 14.57 3.73
CA MET A 46 10.04 13.63 2.66
C MET A 46 10.99 14.24 1.63
N ARG A 47 10.73 15.48 1.16
CA ARG A 47 11.61 16.18 0.21
C ARG A 47 12.95 16.51 0.84
N LEU A 48 12.97 16.96 2.10
CA LEU A 48 14.22 17.20 2.82
C LEU A 48 15.07 15.94 2.89
N PHE A 49 14.46 14.80 3.23
CA PHE A 49 15.17 13.52 3.29
C PHE A 49 15.71 13.08 1.92
N PHE A 50 14.87 13.03 0.87
CA PHE A 50 15.29 12.52 -0.44
C PHE A 50 16.28 13.43 -1.17
N SER A 51 16.34 14.72 -0.79
CA SER A 51 17.34 15.67 -1.31
C SER A 51 18.75 15.48 -0.74
N LYS A 52 18.91 14.69 0.33
CA LYS A 52 20.23 14.41 0.92
C LYS A 52 21.13 13.59 -0.03
N PRO A 53 22.46 13.71 0.09
CA PRO A 53 23.39 12.83 -0.59
C PRO A 53 23.09 11.35 -0.30
N GLU A 54 23.29 10.49 -1.30
CA GLU A 54 23.05 9.04 -1.18
C GLU A 54 23.77 8.42 0.02
N SER A 55 24.99 8.87 0.34
CA SER A 55 25.73 8.39 1.51
C SER A 55 25.01 8.63 2.84
N GLU A 56 24.30 9.76 2.98
CA GLU A 56 23.52 10.07 4.18
C GLU A 56 22.22 9.27 4.23
N LYS A 57 21.51 9.14 3.09
CA LYS A 57 20.27 8.34 3.02
C LYS A 57 20.53 6.87 3.38
N ARG A 58 21.69 6.34 3.01
CA ARG A 58 22.12 4.97 3.31
C ARG A 58 22.46 4.70 4.77
N GLU A 59 22.54 5.72 5.63
CA GLU A 59 22.72 5.51 7.08
C GLU A 59 21.50 4.87 7.74
N VAL A 60 20.35 4.92 7.07
CA VAL A 60 19.06 4.40 7.54
C VAL A 60 18.45 3.40 6.55
N LEU A 61 19.29 2.58 5.91
CA LEU A 61 18.85 1.52 5.00
C LEU A 61 17.78 0.62 5.65
N ALA A 62 16.88 0.12 4.80
CA ALA A 62 15.86 -0.83 5.20
C ALA A 62 16.49 -2.07 5.84
N ASP A 63 15.97 -2.47 7.01
CA ASP A 63 16.37 -3.68 7.72
C ASP A 63 15.66 -4.94 7.18
N GLU A 64 15.94 -6.10 7.78
CA GLU A 64 15.29 -7.37 7.44
C GLU A 64 13.77 -7.38 7.67
N ASN A 65 13.26 -6.40 8.41
CA ASN A 65 11.84 -6.21 8.68
C ASN A 65 11.23 -5.12 7.79
N MET A 66 11.90 -4.71 6.72
CA MET A 66 11.44 -3.72 5.75
C MET A 66 11.19 -2.34 6.38
N ARG A 67 12.05 -1.87 7.30
CA ARG A 67 11.95 -0.54 7.92
C ARG A 67 13.15 0.32 7.59
N GLY A 68 12.92 1.49 7.00
CA GLY A 68 14.00 2.40 6.57
C GLY A 68 14.01 2.63 5.06
N TYR A 69 15.14 3.17 4.57
CA TYR A 69 15.37 3.63 3.20
C TYR A 69 15.66 2.47 2.22
N THR A 70 14.97 2.48 1.08
CA THR A 70 15.22 1.59 -0.08
C THR A 70 15.84 2.41 -1.21
N PRO A 71 17.07 2.09 -1.67
CA PRO A 71 17.75 2.83 -2.74
C PRO A 71 17.01 2.81 -4.07
N MET A 72 17.37 3.77 -4.94
CA MET A 72 16.89 3.84 -6.32
C MET A 72 17.12 2.51 -7.06
N ASN A 73 16.11 2.02 -7.78
CA ASN A 73 16.14 0.77 -8.56
C ASN A 73 16.31 -0.52 -7.75
N GLU A 74 16.16 -0.51 -6.43
CA GLU A 74 16.32 -1.71 -5.61
C GLU A 74 15.16 -2.70 -5.75
N GLU A 75 13.92 -2.20 -5.82
CA GLU A 75 12.72 -3.04 -5.97
C GLU A 75 12.39 -3.28 -7.45
N THR A 76 11.93 -4.48 -7.78
CA THR A 76 11.44 -4.83 -9.12
C THR A 76 10.07 -5.50 -9.03
N LEU A 77 9.00 -4.70 -9.19
CA LEU A 77 7.62 -5.19 -9.03
C LEU A 77 7.12 -6.06 -10.19
N ASP A 78 7.67 -5.88 -11.39
CA ASP A 78 7.37 -6.70 -12.57
C ASP A 78 8.66 -7.19 -13.23
N PRO A 79 9.33 -8.21 -12.65
CA PRO A 79 10.63 -8.69 -13.12
C PRO A 79 10.58 -9.34 -14.50
N ALA A 80 9.37 -9.65 -15.01
CA ALA A 80 9.20 -10.17 -16.36
C ALA A 80 9.32 -9.08 -17.44
N VAL A 81 9.14 -7.81 -17.07
CA VAL A 81 9.14 -6.68 -18.02
C VAL A 81 10.18 -5.62 -17.67
N GLN A 82 10.40 -5.34 -16.38
CA GLN A 82 11.31 -4.30 -15.90
C GLN A 82 12.78 -4.68 -16.15
N THR A 83 13.57 -3.79 -16.74
CA THR A 83 14.95 -4.11 -17.19
C THR A 83 16.07 -3.58 -16.30
N GLN A 84 15.81 -2.62 -15.42
CA GLN A 84 16.84 -1.97 -14.59
C GLN A 84 16.40 -1.63 -13.16
N GLY A 85 15.36 -2.30 -12.65
CA GLY A 85 14.67 -1.96 -11.40
C GLY A 85 13.64 -0.84 -11.57
N ASP A 86 12.70 -0.73 -10.64
CA ASP A 86 11.73 0.37 -10.62
C ASP A 86 12.45 1.69 -10.39
N THR A 87 12.24 2.70 -11.25
CA THR A 87 12.94 4.00 -11.19
C THR A 87 12.39 4.90 -10.08
N LYS A 88 12.47 4.40 -8.86
CA LYS A 88 12.08 5.03 -7.60
C LYS A 88 13.02 4.61 -6.49
N GLU A 89 13.17 5.49 -5.51
CA GLU A 89 13.68 5.20 -4.18
C GLU A 89 12.52 5.31 -3.17
N GLY A 90 12.72 4.83 -1.94
CA GLY A 90 11.63 4.84 -0.97
C GLY A 90 12.06 4.76 0.49
N TYR A 91 11.08 4.87 1.38
CA TYR A 91 11.28 4.77 2.83
C TYR A 91 10.07 4.12 3.49
N TYR A 92 10.27 3.03 4.21
CA TYR A 92 9.22 2.36 4.96
C TYR A 92 9.17 2.81 6.42
N ILE A 93 7.97 3.15 6.89
CA ILE A 93 7.63 3.33 8.30
C ILE A 93 6.45 2.43 8.62
N CYS A 94 6.61 1.54 9.60
CA CYS A 94 5.63 0.53 9.99
C CYS A 94 5.18 0.76 11.44
N ARG A 95 4.15 0.02 11.88
CA ARG A 95 3.82 -0.03 13.30
C ARG A 95 5.03 -0.54 14.10
N GLU A 96 5.32 0.12 15.23
CA GLU A 96 6.28 -0.38 16.21
C GLU A 96 5.79 -1.73 16.75
N ALA A 97 6.66 -2.74 16.71
CA ALA A 97 6.34 -4.06 17.21
C ALA A 97 6.14 -4.05 18.73
N LEU A 98 5.13 -4.77 19.21
CA LEU A 98 4.98 -5.01 20.64
C LEU A 98 5.96 -6.12 21.08
N PRO A 99 6.32 -6.17 22.38
CA PRO A 99 7.28 -7.17 22.88
C PRO A 99 6.93 -8.62 22.55
N ASP A 100 5.64 -8.94 22.49
CA ASP A 100 5.11 -10.27 22.15
C ASP A 100 5.06 -10.55 20.65
N GLU A 101 5.46 -9.61 19.79
CA GLU A 101 5.41 -9.73 18.33
C GLU A 101 6.79 -9.70 17.66
N VAL A 102 7.84 -9.30 18.38
CA VAL A 102 9.22 -9.18 17.84
C VAL A 102 9.75 -10.48 17.21
N HIS A 103 9.20 -11.64 17.60
CA HIS A 103 9.55 -12.93 17.04
C HIS A 103 8.85 -13.24 15.70
N LEU A 104 7.84 -12.45 15.31
CA LEU A 104 7.13 -12.60 14.06
C LEU A 104 7.88 -11.87 12.94
N PRO A 105 7.91 -12.42 11.71
CA PRO A 105 8.48 -11.72 10.56
C PRO A 105 7.86 -10.34 10.34
N LEU A 106 8.64 -9.39 9.83
CA LEU A 106 8.20 -8.02 9.55
C LEU A 106 7.82 -7.20 10.79
N HIS A 107 8.18 -7.66 12.00
CA HIS A 107 7.96 -6.95 13.26
C HIS A 107 9.31 -6.51 13.85
N GLY A 108 9.48 -5.20 13.99
CA GLY A 108 10.69 -4.58 14.51
C GLY A 108 10.46 -3.11 14.85
N SER A 109 11.55 -2.42 15.20
CA SER A 109 11.55 -0.97 15.42
C SER A 109 11.88 -0.21 14.15
N ASN A 110 11.25 0.92 13.94
CA ASN A 110 11.56 1.75 12.78
C ASN A 110 13.00 2.27 12.83
N VAL A 111 13.68 2.19 11.69
CA VAL A 111 14.95 2.87 11.47
C VAL A 111 14.61 4.31 11.11
N PHE A 112 15.03 5.29 11.91
CA PHE A 112 14.80 6.73 11.67
C PHE A 112 16.13 7.49 11.60
N PRO A 113 16.21 8.61 10.85
CA PRO A 113 17.40 9.47 10.84
C PRO A 113 17.63 10.09 12.22
N LYS A 114 18.85 9.95 12.75
CA LYS A 114 19.20 10.46 14.10
C LYS A 114 19.29 11.98 14.16
N ASP A 115 19.61 12.61 13.03
CA ASP A 115 19.81 14.05 12.87
C ASP A 115 18.51 14.82 12.57
N ASN A 116 17.40 14.13 12.28
CA ASN A 116 16.11 14.75 11.99
C ASN A 116 14.97 14.23 12.89
N PRO A 117 14.84 14.75 14.13
CA PRO A 117 13.74 14.38 15.02
C PRO A 117 12.37 14.87 14.53
N ALA A 118 12.32 15.89 13.65
CA ALA A 118 11.07 16.38 13.08
C ALA A 118 10.47 15.34 12.12
N PHE A 119 11.29 14.73 11.27
CA PHE A 119 10.89 13.63 10.39
C PHE A 119 10.18 12.53 11.16
N ARG A 120 10.81 11.99 12.21
CA ARG A 120 10.22 10.94 13.05
C ARG A 120 8.85 11.36 13.58
N ARG A 121 8.77 12.52 14.24
CA ARG A 121 7.53 13.02 14.85
C ARG A 121 6.40 13.17 13.82
N VAL A 122 6.70 13.73 12.65
CA VAL A 122 5.69 13.94 11.58
C VAL A 122 5.22 12.59 11.02
N MET A 123 6.14 11.65 10.77
CA MET A 123 5.79 10.33 10.24
C MET A 123 4.97 9.51 11.24
N GLU A 124 5.31 9.54 12.54
CA GLU A 124 4.52 8.89 13.59
C GLU A 124 3.11 9.50 13.69
N GLN A 125 2.99 10.84 13.67
CA GLN A 125 1.68 11.53 13.68
C GLN A 125 0.83 11.18 12.45
N TYR A 126 1.43 11.12 11.27
CA TYR A 126 0.74 10.72 10.05
C TYR A 126 0.34 9.24 10.09
N PHE A 127 1.21 8.36 10.57
CA PHE A 127 0.94 6.94 10.71
C PHE A 127 -0.28 6.68 11.60
N ASP A 128 -0.37 7.33 12.76
CA ASP A 128 -1.50 7.18 13.68
C ASP A 128 -2.80 7.67 13.04
N CYS A 129 -2.79 8.85 12.41
CA CYS A 129 -3.95 9.40 11.72
C CYS A 129 -4.43 8.50 10.57
N MET A 130 -3.49 7.93 9.81
CA MET A 130 -3.81 7.00 8.72
C MET A 130 -4.30 5.65 9.24
N CYS A 131 -3.86 5.19 10.41
CA CYS A 131 -4.41 3.98 11.05
C CYS A 131 -5.89 4.16 11.42
N GLU A 132 -6.27 5.32 11.96
CA GLU A 132 -7.68 5.63 12.24
C GLU A 132 -8.53 5.64 10.97
N LEU A 133 -8.05 6.31 9.91
CA LEU A 133 -8.73 6.34 8.62
C LEU A 133 -8.80 4.94 7.98
N GLY A 134 -7.69 4.20 7.97
CA GLY A 134 -7.60 2.85 7.42
C GLY A 134 -8.58 1.90 8.09
N TYR A 135 -8.70 1.96 9.43
CA TYR A 135 -9.68 1.16 10.16
C TYR A 135 -11.12 1.51 9.78
N HIS A 136 -11.44 2.80 9.67
CA HIS A 136 -12.77 3.25 9.25
C HIS A 136 -13.11 2.77 7.83
N VAL A 137 -12.19 2.90 6.88
CA VAL A 137 -12.39 2.42 5.50
C VAL A 137 -12.48 0.89 5.45
N ALA A 138 -11.76 0.16 6.31
CA ALA A 138 -11.91 -1.29 6.45
C ALA A 138 -13.32 -1.68 6.95
N GLN A 139 -13.93 -0.91 7.86
CA GLN A 139 -15.33 -1.13 8.26
C GLN A 139 -16.28 -0.88 7.09
N LEU A 140 -16.09 0.22 6.34
CA LEU A 140 -16.88 0.50 5.14
C LEU A 140 -16.74 -0.60 4.08
N PHE A 141 -15.55 -1.18 3.94
CA PHE A 141 -15.32 -2.34 3.07
C PHE A 141 -16.16 -3.54 3.50
N ALA A 142 -16.19 -3.87 4.79
CA ALA A 142 -16.99 -4.99 5.31
C ALA A 142 -18.50 -4.75 5.10
N ASP A 143 -18.97 -3.53 5.36
CA ASP A 143 -20.35 -3.12 5.11
C ASP A 143 -20.70 -3.22 3.61
N ALA A 144 -19.83 -2.71 2.75
CA ALA A 144 -19.96 -2.78 1.30
C ALA A 144 -19.97 -4.22 0.79
N ALA A 145 -19.25 -5.13 1.44
CA ALA A 145 -19.25 -6.56 1.14
C ALA A 145 -20.50 -7.30 1.68
N GLY A 146 -21.43 -6.60 2.34
CA GLY A 146 -22.64 -7.17 2.92
C GLY A 146 -22.39 -7.94 4.22
N ALA A 147 -21.27 -7.69 4.90
CA ALA A 147 -20.88 -8.34 6.13
C ALA A 147 -20.58 -7.30 7.24
N PRO A 148 -21.57 -6.47 7.61
CA PRO A 148 -21.36 -5.39 8.57
C PRO A 148 -20.84 -5.91 9.91
N GLY A 149 -19.83 -5.25 10.45
CA GLY A 149 -19.17 -5.62 11.70
C GLY A 149 -18.22 -6.83 11.62
N ALA A 150 -18.07 -7.47 10.46
CA ALA A 150 -17.18 -8.64 10.32
C ALA A 150 -15.72 -8.33 10.69
N PHE A 151 -15.28 -7.08 10.55
CA PHE A 151 -13.92 -6.65 10.85
C PHE A 151 -13.76 -6.06 12.27
N GLN A 152 -14.77 -6.21 13.14
CA GLN A 152 -14.71 -5.75 14.55
C GLN A 152 -14.25 -6.86 15.50
N ALA A 153 -14.09 -8.08 15.01
CA ALA A 153 -13.63 -9.19 15.84
C ALA A 153 -12.21 -8.93 16.36
N ALA A 154 -11.99 -9.27 17.63
CA ALA A 154 -10.68 -9.16 18.27
C ALA A 154 -9.64 -9.99 17.50
N GLY A 155 -8.43 -9.45 17.34
CA GLY A 155 -7.35 -10.11 16.59
C GLY A 155 -7.37 -9.86 15.08
N MET A 156 -8.29 -9.04 14.55
CA MET A 156 -8.31 -8.70 13.12
C MET A 156 -7.58 -7.40 12.78
N PHE A 157 -7.83 -6.33 13.52
CA PHE A 157 -7.29 -4.98 13.23
C PHE A 157 -6.86 -4.21 14.48
N ASP A 158 -6.77 -4.87 15.64
CA ASP A 158 -6.25 -4.27 16.88
C ASP A 158 -4.73 -4.13 16.87
N ARG A 159 -4.03 -4.85 15.99
CA ARG A 159 -2.59 -4.77 15.77
C ARG A 159 -2.28 -4.91 14.27
N PRO A 160 -2.80 -3.99 13.44
CA PRO A 160 -2.80 -4.15 12.00
C PRO A 160 -1.38 -4.18 11.46
N MET A 161 -1.20 -4.90 10.36
CA MET A 161 0.02 -4.80 9.55
C MET A 161 -0.13 -3.55 8.69
N ALA A 162 0.26 -2.40 9.23
CA ALA A 162 0.16 -1.11 8.55
C ALA A 162 1.56 -0.54 8.24
N ALA A 163 1.69 0.06 7.05
CA ALA A 163 2.93 0.65 6.59
C ALA A 163 2.68 1.93 5.77
N VAL A 164 3.38 2.99 6.12
CA VAL A 164 3.58 4.16 5.26
C VAL A 164 4.82 3.89 4.42
N ARG A 165 4.72 4.08 3.11
CA ARG A 165 5.87 4.05 2.22
C ARG A 165 6.00 5.40 1.52
N LEU A 166 7.07 6.12 1.80
CA LEU A 166 7.43 7.34 1.09
C LEU A 166 8.11 6.93 -0.23
N LEU A 167 7.68 7.44 -1.38
CA LEU A 167 8.24 7.10 -2.68
C LEU A 167 8.65 8.34 -3.46
N HIS A 168 9.93 8.40 -3.85
CA HIS A 168 10.47 9.41 -4.74
C HIS A 168 10.84 8.77 -6.08
N TYR A 169 10.20 9.26 -7.15
CA TYR A 169 10.50 8.89 -8.53
C TYR A 169 11.30 10.02 -9.15
N ASN A 170 12.41 9.68 -9.80
CA ASN A 170 13.25 10.67 -10.47
C ASN A 170 12.55 11.28 -11.71
N ASP A 171 13.21 12.27 -12.31
CA ASP A 171 12.74 12.97 -13.51
C ASP A 171 12.99 12.19 -14.82
N GLN A 172 13.49 10.95 -14.74
CA GLN A 172 13.72 10.12 -15.91
C GLN A 172 12.39 9.73 -16.55
N LEU A 173 12.26 9.98 -17.86
CA LEU A 173 11.15 9.48 -18.64
C LEU A 173 11.13 7.95 -18.65
N SER A 174 9.96 7.38 -18.37
CA SER A 174 9.75 5.94 -18.54
C SER A 174 9.79 5.57 -20.02
N ASN A 175 10.38 4.42 -20.32
CA ASN A 175 10.39 3.81 -21.64
C ASN A 175 9.65 2.47 -21.58
N VAL A 176 8.33 2.53 -21.77
CA VAL A 176 7.44 1.36 -21.65
C VAL A 176 7.80 0.26 -22.67
N ALA A 177 8.31 0.63 -23.85
CA ALA A 177 8.67 -0.34 -24.88
C ALA A 177 9.92 -1.14 -24.51
N ASP A 178 10.87 -0.50 -23.83
CA ASP A 178 12.12 -1.12 -23.37
C ASP A 178 12.03 -1.60 -21.91
N GLY A 179 10.82 -1.61 -21.34
CA GLY A 179 10.59 -2.13 -19.99
C GLY A 179 11.21 -1.27 -18.89
N VAL A 180 11.13 0.07 -19.00
CA VAL A 180 11.60 1.00 -17.97
C VAL A 180 10.40 1.75 -17.39
N PHE A 181 10.06 1.47 -16.13
CA PHE A 181 8.92 2.05 -15.42
C PHE A 181 9.34 2.70 -14.10
N GLY A 182 8.59 3.73 -13.69
CA GLY A 182 8.68 4.25 -12.32
C GLY A 182 8.28 3.21 -11.29
N ALA A 183 7.24 2.43 -11.58
CA ALA A 183 6.89 1.22 -10.86
C ALA A 183 6.29 0.21 -11.84
N GLY A 184 6.77 -1.03 -11.80
CA GLY A 184 6.25 -2.13 -12.63
C GLY A 184 4.76 -2.43 -12.40
N ALA A 185 4.15 -3.21 -13.29
CA ALA A 185 2.73 -3.52 -13.24
C ALA A 185 2.40 -4.62 -12.21
N HIS A 186 1.73 -4.27 -11.11
CA HIS A 186 1.48 -5.15 -9.97
C HIS A 186 0.09 -4.94 -9.35
N THR A 187 -0.29 -5.80 -8.41
CA THR A 187 -1.39 -5.61 -7.47
C THR A 187 -0.83 -5.42 -6.06
N ASP A 188 -1.59 -4.77 -5.18
CA ASP A 188 -1.24 -4.66 -3.76
C ASP A 188 -1.67 -5.91 -3.00
N TYR A 189 -0.93 -6.26 -1.95
CA TYR A 189 -1.03 -7.59 -1.36
C TYR A 189 -2.19 -7.74 -0.38
N GLY A 190 -2.47 -6.74 0.46
CA GLY A 190 -3.43 -6.93 1.53
C GLY A 190 -4.84 -6.49 1.21
N LEU A 191 -5.47 -5.75 2.13
CA LEU A 191 -6.83 -5.30 2.07
C LEU A 191 -6.98 -4.02 1.23
N LEU A 192 -6.31 -2.94 1.66
CA LEU A 192 -6.53 -1.61 1.07
C LEU A 192 -5.29 -0.73 1.16
N THR A 193 -5.10 0.08 0.11
CA THR A 193 -4.04 1.09 0.02
C THR A 193 -4.67 2.47 -0.08
N LEU A 194 -4.24 3.42 0.75
CA LEU A 194 -4.59 4.83 0.63
C LEU A 194 -3.38 5.61 0.14
N LEU A 195 -3.45 6.11 -1.09
CA LEU A 195 -2.34 6.78 -1.77
C LEU A 195 -2.55 8.30 -1.80
N SER A 196 -1.65 9.02 -1.13
CA SER A 196 -1.47 10.47 -1.35
C SER A 196 -0.49 10.71 -2.50
N THR A 197 -0.75 11.73 -3.32
CA THR A 197 0.11 12.15 -4.43
C THR A 197 0.40 13.64 -4.36
N ASP A 198 1.59 14.06 -4.81
CA ASP A 198 2.01 15.47 -4.86
C ASP A 198 1.39 16.29 -5.99
N GLY A 199 0.46 15.72 -6.75
CA GLY A 199 -0.16 16.35 -7.92
C GLY A 199 0.52 16.02 -9.25
N ASN A 200 1.69 15.37 -9.26
CA ASN A 200 2.32 14.92 -10.49
C ASN A 200 1.69 13.61 -11.00
N PRO A 201 1.32 13.53 -12.30
CA PRO A 201 0.72 12.35 -12.88
C PRO A 201 1.73 11.20 -12.98
N GLY A 202 1.22 9.98 -13.16
CA GLY A 202 2.07 8.82 -13.45
C GLY A 202 1.41 7.49 -13.15
N LEU A 203 0.47 7.45 -12.20
CA LEU A 203 -0.30 6.26 -11.87
C LEU A 203 -1.23 5.88 -13.05
N GLU A 204 -1.14 4.62 -13.49
CA GLU A 204 -2.03 4.02 -14.47
C GLU A 204 -2.63 2.73 -13.90
N ILE A 205 -3.92 2.48 -14.13
CA ILE A 205 -4.60 1.22 -13.78
C ILE A 205 -4.90 0.41 -15.04
N TYR A 206 -4.94 -0.92 -14.92
CA TYR A 206 -5.32 -1.79 -16.02
C TYR A 206 -6.80 -2.14 -15.93
N HIS A 207 -7.59 -1.62 -16.87
CA HIS A 207 -9.04 -1.82 -16.89
C HIS A 207 -9.52 -1.99 -18.34
N ASN A 208 -10.42 -2.95 -18.59
CA ASN A 208 -10.92 -3.29 -19.93
C ASN A 208 -9.83 -3.47 -21.00
N GLN A 209 -8.73 -4.15 -20.63
CA GLN A 209 -7.58 -4.43 -21.50
C GLN A 209 -6.74 -3.20 -21.88
N GLU A 210 -6.92 -2.07 -21.20
CA GLU A 210 -6.19 -0.84 -21.45
C GLU A 210 -5.58 -0.29 -20.17
N TRP A 211 -4.45 0.41 -20.31
CA TRP A 211 -3.85 1.20 -19.24
C TRP A 211 -4.48 2.59 -19.20
N ILE A 212 -5.18 2.91 -18.12
CA ILE A 212 -5.92 4.15 -17.94
C ILE A 212 -5.19 5.03 -16.91
N PRO A 213 -4.81 6.27 -17.25
CA PRO A 213 -4.16 7.18 -16.32
C PRO A 213 -5.12 7.66 -15.23
N ILE A 214 -4.65 7.71 -14.00
CA ILE A 214 -5.34 8.31 -12.85
C ILE A 214 -4.85 9.75 -12.70
N SER A 215 -5.74 10.71 -12.91
CA SER A 215 -5.40 12.13 -12.73
C SER A 215 -5.33 12.47 -11.24
N PRO A 216 -4.30 13.17 -10.75
CA PRO A 216 -4.28 13.62 -9.36
C PRO A 216 -5.46 14.54 -9.05
N LYS A 217 -6.05 14.41 -7.86
CA LYS A 217 -7.13 15.28 -7.37
C LYS A 217 -6.74 15.91 -6.03
N PRO A 218 -6.84 17.24 -5.87
CA PRO A 218 -6.53 17.89 -4.59
C PRO A 218 -7.41 17.38 -3.45
N ASN A 219 -6.83 17.27 -2.25
CA ASN A 219 -7.54 16.87 -1.02
C ASN A 219 -8.34 15.56 -1.18
N THR A 220 -7.70 14.57 -1.81
CA THR A 220 -8.23 13.21 -1.92
C THR A 220 -7.12 12.20 -1.73
N PHE A 221 -7.48 11.00 -1.27
CA PHE A 221 -6.63 9.81 -1.43
C PHE A 221 -7.12 9.02 -2.64
N VAL A 222 -6.20 8.50 -3.45
CA VAL A 222 -6.54 7.41 -4.37
C VAL A 222 -6.54 6.13 -3.54
N VAL A 223 -7.62 5.37 -3.56
CA VAL A 223 -7.75 4.13 -2.79
C VAL A 223 -7.96 2.97 -3.72
N ASN A 224 -7.26 1.86 -3.46
CA ASN A 224 -7.45 0.60 -4.16
C ASN A 224 -7.54 -0.59 -3.20
N ILE A 225 -8.18 -1.65 -3.70
CA ILE A 225 -8.29 -2.93 -3.01
C ILE A 225 -7.11 -3.80 -3.38
N GLY A 226 -6.57 -4.52 -2.39
CA GLY A 226 -5.51 -5.51 -2.58
C GLY A 226 -6.01 -6.95 -2.64
N ASP A 227 -5.08 -7.89 -2.76
CA ASP A 227 -5.35 -9.30 -2.97
C ASP A 227 -6.08 -9.98 -1.79
N LEU A 228 -5.82 -9.60 -0.54
CA LEU A 228 -6.61 -10.10 0.61
C LEU A 228 -8.05 -9.57 0.58
N GLY A 229 -8.28 -8.34 0.12
CA GLY A 229 -9.63 -7.79 -0.08
C GLY A 229 -10.40 -8.57 -1.15
N GLU A 230 -9.74 -8.89 -2.26
CA GLU A 230 -10.32 -9.75 -3.30
C GLU A 230 -10.64 -11.17 -2.77
N ARG A 231 -9.72 -11.75 -1.99
CA ARG A 231 -9.90 -13.08 -1.36
C ARG A 231 -11.08 -13.13 -0.40
N TRP A 232 -11.23 -12.13 0.47
CA TRP A 232 -12.37 -12.05 1.39
C TRP A 232 -13.71 -11.97 0.68
N THR A 233 -13.74 -11.30 -0.46
CA THR A 233 -14.97 -11.05 -1.22
C THR A 233 -15.17 -12.04 -2.37
N ASN A 234 -14.38 -13.11 -2.41
CA ASN A 234 -14.47 -14.15 -3.43
C ASN A 234 -14.38 -13.64 -4.88
N GLY A 235 -13.58 -12.59 -5.10
CA GLY A 235 -13.45 -11.97 -6.43
C GLY A 235 -14.54 -10.95 -6.76
N LEU A 236 -15.46 -10.65 -5.82
CA LEU A 236 -16.49 -9.63 -6.02
C LEU A 236 -15.87 -8.23 -6.12
N PHE A 237 -14.93 -7.91 -5.23
CA PHE A 237 -14.14 -6.68 -5.31
C PHE A 237 -12.80 -6.98 -5.99
N LYS A 238 -12.33 -6.08 -6.85
CA LYS A 238 -11.20 -6.33 -7.73
C LYS A 238 -9.89 -5.79 -7.17
N SER A 239 -8.89 -6.66 -7.03
CA SER A 239 -7.50 -6.26 -6.87
C SER A 239 -6.96 -5.89 -8.25
N THR A 240 -6.92 -4.58 -8.54
CA THR A 240 -6.69 -4.10 -9.90
C THR A 240 -5.22 -3.80 -10.13
N ARG A 241 -4.68 -4.34 -11.23
CA ARG A 241 -3.29 -4.09 -11.61
C ARG A 241 -3.07 -2.61 -11.86
N HIS A 242 -1.97 -2.08 -11.37
CA HIS A 242 -1.57 -0.69 -11.57
C HIS A 242 -0.06 -0.58 -11.74
N ARG A 243 0.39 0.54 -12.29
CA ARG A 243 1.81 0.84 -12.56
C ARG A 243 2.07 2.34 -12.49
N VAL A 244 3.35 2.74 -12.49
CA VAL A 244 3.74 4.15 -12.60
C VAL A 244 4.60 4.38 -13.85
N VAL A 245 4.15 5.30 -14.71
CA VAL A 245 4.85 5.71 -15.94
C VAL A 245 5.09 7.22 -15.90
N ASN A 246 6.37 7.63 -15.84
CA ASN A 246 6.75 9.03 -15.94
C ASN A 246 6.76 9.46 -17.41
N ARG A 247 5.80 10.30 -17.81
CA ARG A 247 5.65 10.79 -19.19
C ARG A 247 5.99 12.27 -19.36
N ASN A 248 6.18 13.00 -18.26
CA ASN A 248 6.38 14.44 -18.27
C ASN A 248 7.80 14.86 -17.87
N GLY A 249 8.65 13.92 -17.44
CA GLY A 249 10.05 14.19 -17.09
C GLY A 249 10.19 15.06 -15.85
N GLN A 250 9.25 14.91 -14.91
CA GLN A 250 9.27 15.61 -13.62
C GLN A 250 9.45 14.59 -12.50
N GLU A 251 10.13 14.99 -11.43
CA GLU A 251 10.13 14.22 -10.20
C GLU A 251 8.70 14.05 -9.68
N ARG A 252 8.42 12.92 -9.05
CA ARG A 252 7.12 12.63 -8.45
C ARG A 252 7.31 12.09 -7.04
N TYR A 253 6.47 12.56 -6.12
CA TYR A 253 6.44 12.12 -4.74
C TYR A 253 5.08 11.53 -4.41
N SER A 254 5.05 10.35 -3.81
CA SER A 254 3.80 9.75 -3.34
C SER A 254 3.97 9.02 -2.02
N VAL A 255 2.86 8.91 -1.29
CA VAL A 255 2.81 8.32 0.05
C VAL A 255 1.66 7.31 0.10
N PRO A 256 1.84 6.08 -0.43
CA PRO A 256 0.94 4.98 -0.12
C PRO A 256 0.99 4.61 1.36
N PHE A 257 -0.19 4.40 1.92
CA PHE A 257 -0.41 3.77 3.22
C PHE A 257 -1.13 2.44 3.02
N PHE A 258 -0.45 1.34 3.32
CA PHE A 258 -0.98 -0.01 3.25
C PHE A 258 -1.62 -0.34 4.61
N TYR A 259 -2.88 -0.80 4.61
CA TYR A 259 -3.60 -1.09 5.85
C TYR A 259 -4.17 -2.51 5.82
N GLU A 260 -3.41 -3.42 6.43
CA GLU A 260 -3.69 -4.85 6.39
C GLU A 260 -4.12 -5.37 7.76
N PRO A 261 -4.92 -6.44 7.82
CA PRO A 261 -5.26 -7.06 9.10
C PRO A 261 -4.01 -7.59 9.81
N ASN A 262 -4.14 -7.85 11.11
CA ASN A 262 -3.10 -8.44 11.94
C ASN A 262 -2.41 -9.62 11.23
N PHE A 263 -1.11 -9.80 11.49
CA PHE A 263 -0.30 -10.82 10.84
C PHE A 263 -0.90 -12.24 10.91
N THR A 264 -1.51 -12.58 12.04
CA THR A 264 -2.12 -13.90 12.29
C THR A 264 -3.61 -13.98 11.91
N CYS A 265 -4.21 -12.88 11.44
CA CYS A 265 -5.62 -12.84 11.08
C CYS A 265 -5.92 -13.86 9.96
N GLN A 266 -6.94 -14.69 10.18
CA GLN A 266 -7.40 -15.65 9.19
C GLN A 266 -8.22 -14.94 8.12
N VAL A 267 -7.78 -15.07 6.86
CA VAL A 267 -8.49 -14.60 5.67
C VAL A 267 -9.21 -15.79 5.05
N THR A 268 -10.52 -15.80 5.23
CA THR A 268 -11.45 -16.79 4.69
C THR A 268 -12.60 -16.04 4.03
N CYS A 269 -13.09 -16.54 2.88
CA CYS A 269 -14.21 -15.96 2.15
C CYS A 269 -15.38 -15.60 3.08
N LEU A 270 -15.89 -14.37 2.97
CA LEU A 270 -17.00 -13.88 3.77
C LEU A 270 -18.29 -14.63 3.43
N PRO A 271 -19.12 -15.00 4.42
CA PRO A 271 -20.39 -15.68 4.19
C PRO A 271 -21.34 -14.94 3.23
N SER A 272 -21.25 -13.61 3.15
CA SER A 272 -22.03 -12.78 2.24
C SER A 272 -21.58 -12.85 0.77
N CYS A 273 -20.41 -13.44 0.50
CA CYS A 273 -19.75 -13.49 -0.81
C CYS A 273 -19.65 -14.92 -1.37
N VAL A 274 -20.39 -15.86 -0.80
CA VAL A 274 -20.41 -17.26 -1.20
C VAL A 274 -21.83 -17.81 -1.20
N ASP A 275 -22.15 -18.62 -2.20
CA ASP A 275 -23.38 -19.42 -2.23
C ASP A 275 -23.13 -20.73 -3.00
N ALA A 276 -24.18 -21.53 -3.21
CA ALA A 276 -24.07 -22.81 -3.91
C ALA A 276 -23.66 -22.68 -5.40
N ALA A 277 -23.93 -21.53 -6.03
CA ALA A 277 -23.53 -21.23 -7.40
C ALA A 277 -22.13 -20.57 -7.47
N HIS A 278 -21.71 -19.90 -6.40
CA HIS A 278 -20.43 -19.20 -6.27
C HIS A 278 -19.64 -19.72 -5.05
N PRO A 279 -19.09 -20.94 -5.10
CA PRO A 279 -18.31 -21.49 -3.99
C PRO A 279 -17.01 -20.68 -3.76
N PRO A 280 -16.34 -20.84 -2.61
CA PRO A 280 -15.08 -20.13 -2.34
C PRO A 280 -14.02 -20.51 -3.38
N GLN A 281 -13.47 -19.50 -4.06
CA GLN A 281 -12.43 -19.66 -5.09
C GLN A 281 -11.02 -19.73 -4.48
N TYR A 282 -10.84 -19.18 -3.29
CA TYR A 282 -9.54 -19.06 -2.63
C TYR A 282 -9.51 -19.92 -1.35
N PRO A 283 -8.45 -20.72 -1.13
CA PRO A 283 -8.27 -21.43 0.13
C PRO A 283 -7.97 -20.44 1.27
N PRO A 284 -8.41 -20.74 2.52
CA PRO A 284 -8.05 -19.94 3.68
C PRO A 284 -6.54 -19.75 3.83
N ILE A 285 -6.12 -18.54 4.22
CA ILE A 285 -4.72 -18.19 4.50
C ILE A 285 -4.66 -17.18 5.64
N THR A 286 -3.53 -17.05 6.34
CA THR A 286 -3.33 -15.90 7.23
C THR A 286 -2.80 -14.70 6.45
N SER A 287 -3.09 -13.48 6.94
CA SER A 287 -2.56 -12.23 6.37
C SER A 287 -1.04 -12.27 6.20
N GLY A 288 -0.33 -12.62 7.27
CA GLY A 288 1.13 -12.69 7.31
C GLY A 288 1.71 -13.72 6.34
N GLN A 289 1.09 -14.90 6.22
CA GLN A 289 1.55 -15.90 5.26
C GLN A 289 1.40 -15.41 3.82
N HIS A 290 0.31 -14.70 3.51
CA HIS A 290 0.13 -14.10 2.19
C HIS A 290 1.19 -13.02 1.92
N LEU A 291 1.38 -12.06 2.85
CA LEU A 291 2.40 -11.02 2.74
C LEU A 291 3.80 -11.59 2.50
N LEU A 292 4.21 -12.58 3.29
CA LEU A 292 5.51 -13.24 3.13
C LEU A 292 5.67 -13.93 1.77
N ASN A 293 4.60 -14.51 1.23
CA ASN A 293 4.64 -15.11 -0.11
C ASN A 293 4.84 -14.06 -1.20
N MET A 294 4.26 -12.87 -1.04
CA MET A 294 4.38 -11.77 -2.00
C MET A 294 5.75 -11.08 -1.91
N TYR A 295 6.29 -10.85 -0.70
CA TYR A 295 7.64 -10.30 -0.53
C TYR A 295 8.71 -11.19 -1.17
N ARG A 296 8.64 -12.52 -1.00
CA ARG A 296 9.58 -13.47 -1.65
C ARG A 296 9.55 -13.43 -3.18
N GLN A 297 8.47 -12.94 -3.79
CA GLN A 297 8.35 -12.85 -5.25
C GLN A 297 8.87 -11.53 -5.82
N THR A 298 8.97 -10.48 -4.99
CA THR A 298 9.16 -9.09 -5.46
C THR A 298 10.41 -8.41 -4.91
N HIS A 299 11.02 -8.97 -3.86
CA HIS A 299 12.22 -8.41 -3.22
C HIS A 299 13.33 -9.46 -3.21
N ASP A 300 14.34 -9.29 -4.04
CA ASP A 300 15.48 -10.21 -4.18
C ASP A 300 16.22 -10.39 -2.83
N SER A 301 16.33 -9.31 -2.06
CA SER A 301 16.97 -9.28 -0.73
C SER A 301 16.22 -10.08 0.32
N PHE A 302 14.89 -10.24 0.20
CA PHE A 302 14.06 -10.92 1.19
C PHE A 302 14.29 -12.44 1.24
N THR A 303 14.69 -13.04 0.11
CA THR A 303 14.98 -14.47 0.00
C THR A 303 16.21 -14.91 0.80
N GLU A 304 17.23 -14.06 0.94
CA GLU A 304 18.48 -14.41 1.62
C GLU A 304 18.31 -14.55 3.15
N PHE A 305 17.43 -13.74 3.74
CA PHE A 305 17.20 -13.73 5.20
C PHE A 305 16.34 -14.90 5.70
N THR A 306 15.41 -15.42 4.89
CA THR A 306 14.50 -16.49 5.33
C THR A 306 15.12 -17.89 5.27
N THR A 307 16.18 -18.10 4.49
CA THR A 307 16.93 -19.37 4.46
C THR A 307 17.66 -19.68 5.76
N GLN A 308 17.95 -18.69 6.60
CA GLN A 308 18.64 -18.90 7.90
C GLN A 308 17.70 -19.35 9.02
N ILE A 309 16.37 -19.15 8.89
CA ILE A 309 15.39 -19.49 9.93
C ILE A 309 14.86 -20.93 9.76
N THR A 310 14.93 -21.48 8.54
CA THR A 310 14.50 -22.87 8.26
C THR A 310 15.59 -23.92 8.47
N SER A 311 16.78 -23.51 8.93
CA SER A 311 17.95 -24.38 9.09
C SER A 311 18.39 -24.56 10.54
N ASP A 312 17.45 -24.59 11.49
CA ASP A 312 17.65 -25.09 12.86
C ASP A 312 16.46 -25.96 13.33
#